data_AF-A0A820BMQ0-F1
#
_entry.id   AF-A0A820BMQ0-F1
#
_cell.length_a   1.000
_cell.length_b   1.000
_cell.length_c   1.000
_cell.angle_alpha   90.00
_cell.angle_beta   90.00
_cell.angle_gamma   90.00
#
_symmetry.space_group_name_H-M   'P 1'
#
loop_
_entity.id
_entity.type
_entity.pdbx_description
1 polymer ?
#
loop_
_entity_poly.entity_id
_entity_poly.type
_entity_poly.pdbx_seq_one_letter_code
_entity_poly.pdbx_strand_id
1 'polypeptide(L)'
;MFRTLIRPLQSARIIQIPIRTTVVVERVHPLTKLRPGENIYDYSKYKYTDFQYRIIRDTDTEKWGNIDVILTEYVEGVGYKGEIVNIPREMAYR
;
A
#
# COMPACT_ATOMS: atom_id res chain seq x y z
N MET A 1 54.89 -9.43 1.21
CA MET A 1 54.15 -8.47 0.38
C MET A 1 52.78 -9.08 0.09
N PHE A 2 51.76 -8.82 0.91
CA PHE A 2 50.39 -9.26 0.63
C PHE A 2 49.43 -8.16 1.13
N ARG A 3 48.83 -7.43 0.17
CA ARG A 3 47.79 -6.42 0.43
C ARG A 3 46.44 -7.12 0.47
N THR A 4 45.83 -7.18 1.65
CA THR A 4 44.45 -7.64 1.83
C THR A 4 43.50 -6.57 1.31
N LEU A 5 42.77 -6.86 0.24
CA LEU A 5 41.74 -5.97 -0.31
C LEU A 5 40.46 -6.11 0.53
N ILE A 6 40.26 -5.20 1.49
CA ILE A 6 38.99 -5.07 2.21
C ILE A 6 38.01 -4.38 1.26
N ARG A 7 37.03 -5.13 0.74
CA ARG A 7 35.92 -4.53 -0.01
C ARG A 7 34.98 -3.83 0.98
N PRO A 8 34.56 -2.57 0.72
CA PRO A 8 33.54 -1.95 1.54
C PRO A 8 32.19 -2.68 1.34
N LEU A 9 31.56 -3.08 2.45
CA LEU A 9 30.17 -3.52 2.48
C LEU A 9 29.31 -2.37 1.97
N GLN A 10 28.80 -2.50 0.74
CA GLN A 10 27.81 -1.57 0.22
C GLN A 10 26.59 -1.62 1.14
N SER A 11 26.29 -0.47 1.77
CA SER A 11 25.09 -0.29 2.57
C SER A 11 23.87 -0.54 1.67
N ALA A 12 23.23 -1.69 1.86
CA ALA A 12 21.93 -1.97 1.27
C ALA A 12 20.98 -0.90 1.83
N ARG A 13 20.52 0.00 0.96
CA ARG A 13 19.44 0.93 1.30
C ARG A 13 18.19 0.09 1.52
N ILE A 14 17.95 -0.31 2.76
CA ILE A 14 16.71 -0.94 3.17
C ILE A 14 15.64 0.13 3.05
N ILE A 15 14.87 0.09 1.97
CA ILE A 15 13.66 0.89 1.81
C ILE A 15 12.68 0.31 2.83
N GLN A 16 12.51 0.99 3.97
CA GLN A 16 11.45 0.63 4.92
C GLN A 16 10.12 1.01 4.29
N ILE A 17 9.46 0.04 3.65
CA ILE A 17 8.10 0.20 3.15
C ILE A 17 7.19 0.12 4.39
N PRO A 18 6.51 1.20 4.80
CA PRO A 18 5.53 1.11 5.87
C PRO A 18 4.43 0.14 5.43
N ILE A 19 4.20 -0.91 6.22
CA ILE A 19 3.07 -1.82 6.03
C ILE A 19 1.82 -1.01 6.35
N ARG A 20 1.14 -0.54 5.30
CA ARG A 20 -0.10 0.22 5.42
C ARG A 20 -1.27 -0.75 5.40
N THR A 21 -1.73 -1.15 6.58
CA THR A 21 -2.96 -1.91 6.73
C THR A 21 -4.14 -0.96 6.47
N THR A 22 -5.06 -1.36 5.58
CA THR A 22 -6.23 -0.54 5.25
C THR A 22 -7.50 -1.34 5.49
N VAL A 23 -8.35 -0.84 6.38
CA VAL A 23 -9.63 -1.48 6.70
C VAL A 23 -10.77 -0.58 6.25
N VAL A 24 -11.65 -1.12 5.41
CA VAL A 24 -12.87 -0.45 4.97
C VAL A 24 -13.97 -0.74 5.97
N VAL A 25 -14.58 0.32 6.47
CA VAL A 25 -15.62 0.25 7.50
C VAL A 25 -16.91 0.93 7.05
N GLU A 26 -18.04 0.38 7.47
CA GLU A 26 -19.35 1.03 7.41
C GLU A 26 -19.70 1.59 8.78
N ARG A 27 -20.45 2.70 8.80
CA ARG A 27 -21.05 3.17 10.05
C ARG A 27 -22.22 2.26 10.42
N VAL A 28 -22.30 1.88 11.69
CA VAL A 28 -23.42 1.07 12.22
C VAL A 28 -24.72 1.87 12.18
N HIS A 29 -24.64 3.17 12.44
CA HIS A 29 -25.77 4.09 12.42
C HIS A 29 -25.61 5.11 11.28
N PRO A 30 -26.68 5.44 10.54
CA PRO A 30 -26.63 6.45 9.51
C PRO A 30 -26.42 7.83 10.14
N LEU A 31 -25.57 8.65 9.51
CA LEU A 31 -25.34 10.03 9.96
C LEU A 31 -26.61 10.87 9.81
N THR A 32 -26.80 11.78 10.76
CA THR A 32 -27.82 12.84 10.62
C THR A 32 -27.45 13.72 9.42
N LYS A 33 -28.44 14.05 8.57
CA LYS A 33 -28.22 14.91 7.41
C LYS A 33 -27.74 16.29 7.86
N LEU A 34 -26.54 16.66 7.44
CA LEU A 34 -26.00 18.00 7.64
C LEU A 34 -26.69 18.99 6.71
N ARG A 35 -26.87 20.23 7.17
CA ARG A 35 -27.38 21.31 6.34
C ARG A 35 -26.30 21.80 5.36
N PRO A 36 -26.68 22.34 4.20
CA PRO A 36 -25.72 22.96 3.28
C PRO A 36 -24.87 24.02 4.00
N GLY A 37 -23.55 23.92 3.85
CA GLY A 37 -22.59 24.84 4.48
C GLY A 37 -22.18 24.48 5.91
N GLU A 38 -22.72 23.42 6.50
CA GLU A 38 -22.24 22.96 7.81
C GLU A 38 -20.88 22.25 7.70
N ASN A 39 -20.00 22.56 8.65
CA ASN A 39 -18.69 21.95 8.75
C ASN A 39 -18.82 20.49 9.21
N ILE A 40 -18.43 19.56 8.33
CA ILE A 40 -18.44 18.12 8.60
C ILE A 40 -17.42 17.69 9.66
N TYR A 41 -16.44 18.54 9.97
CA TYR A 41 -15.39 18.29 10.97
C TYR A 41 -15.73 18.87 12.34
N ASP A 42 -16.92 19.48 12.51
CA ASP A 42 -17.39 19.92 13.81
C ASP A 42 -17.89 18.72 14.62
N TYR A 43 -16.98 18.16 15.43
CA TYR A 43 -17.26 16.96 16.22
C TYR A 43 -18.32 17.15 17.31
N SER A 44 -18.65 18.40 17.67
CA SER A 44 -19.68 18.69 18.67
C SER A 44 -21.09 18.25 18.24
N LYS A 45 -21.29 18.06 16.93
CA LYS A 45 -22.58 17.68 16.34
C LYS A 45 -22.80 16.17 16.24
N TYR A 46 -21.75 15.37 16.42
CA TYR A 46 -21.84 13.92 16.36
C TYR A 46 -22.09 13.31 17.74
N LYS A 47 -22.89 12.24 17.76
CA LYS A 47 -23.12 11.43 18.96
C LYS A 47 -22.12 10.30 19.02
N TYR A 48 -21.97 9.71 20.20
CA TYR A 48 -21.14 8.52 20.40
C TYR A 48 -21.47 7.39 19.40
N THR A 49 -22.75 7.22 19.07
CA THR A 49 -23.23 6.21 18.10
C THR A 49 -22.70 6.42 16.68
N ASP A 50 -22.34 7.65 16.30
CA ASP A 50 -21.85 7.98 14.96
C ASP A 50 -20.40 7.52 14.71
N PHE A 51 -19.69 7.18 15.79
CA PHE A 51 -18.32 6.66 15.78
C PHE A 51 -18.26 5.13 15.89
N GLN A 52 -19.42 4.46 15.81
CA GLN A 52 -19.48 3.00 15.78
C GLN A 52 -19.40 2.50 14.34
N TYR A 53 -18.42 1.64 14.09
CA TYR A 53 -18.10 1.14 12.77
C TYR A 53 -18.12 -0.38 12.75
N ARG A 54 -18.58 -0.96 11.64
CA ARG A 54 -18.44 -2.38 11.33
C ARG A 54 -17.41 -2.55 10.21
N ILE A 55 -16.53 -3.52 10.37
CA ILE A 55 -15.54 -3.87 9.36
C ILE A 55 -16.25 -4.57 8.20
N ILE A 56 -16.07 -4.05 6.99
CA ILE A 56 -16.60 -4.65 5.76
C ILE A 56 -15.51 -5.48 5.09
N ARG A 57 -14.31 -4.92 4.99
CA ARG A 57 -13.22 -5.47 4.18
C ARG A 57 -11.88 -5.06 4.76
N ASP A 58 -10.96 -6.01 4.79
CA ASP A 58 -9.58 -5.81 5.19
C ASP A 58 -8.69 -6.07 3.96
N THR A 59 -7.97 -5.05 3.49
CA THR A 59 -7.15 -5.14 2.28
C THR A 59 -5.94 -6.05 2.44
N ASP A 60 -5.55 -6.39 3.67
CA ASP A 60 -4.40 -7.26 3.93
C ASP A 60 -4.73 -8.74 3.69
N THR A 61 -5.99 -9.12 3.89
CA THR A 61 -6.44 -10.50 3.71
C THR A 61 -6.81 -10.83 2.27
N GLU A 62 -6.87 -9.82 1.41
CA GLU A 62 -7.29 -10.00 0.03
C GLU A 62 -6.14 -10.43 -0.86
N LYS A 63 -6.44 -11.38 -1.75
CA LYS A 63 -5.47 -11.78 -2.78
C LYS A 63 -5.29 -10.62 -3.75
N TRP A 64 -4.07 -10.08 -3.76
CA TRP A 64 -3.67 -9.10 -4.75
C TRP A 64 -3.55 -9.79 -6.11
N GLY A 65 -4.04 -9.11 -7.16
CA GLY A 65 -3.81 -9.54 -8.52
C GLY A 65 -2.37 -9.31 -8.97
N ASN A 66 -2.03 -9.88 -10.13
CA ASN A 66 -0.79 -9.53 -10.81
C ASN A 66 -0.81 -8.06 -11.24
N ILE A 67 0.37 -7.49 -11.42
CA ILE A 67 0.54 -6.12 -11.88
C ILE A 67 1.25 -6.09 -13.23
N ASP A 68 0.85 -5.13 -14.06
CA ASP A 68 1.51 -4.88 -15.34
C ASP A 68 2.65 -3.89 -15.13
N VAL A 69 3.87 -4.29 -15.48
CA VAL A 69 5.06 -3.45 -15.39
C VAL A 69 5.77 -3.36 -16.73
N ILE A 70 6.37 -2.21 -17.00
CA ILE A 70 7.23 -1.99 -18.16
C ILE A 70 8.67 -2.19 -17.73
N LEU A 71 9.36 -3.15 -18.35
CA LEU A 71 10.75 -3.42 -18.04
C LEU A 71 11.66 -2.31 -18.59
N THR A 72 12.49 -1.71 -17.74
CA THR A 72 13.47 -0.70 -18.16
C THR A 72 14.75 -1.29 -18.73
N GLU A 73 15.01 -2.56 -18.40
CA GLU A 73 16.20 -3.33 -18.77
C GLU A 73 15.80 -4.78 -19.08
N TYR A 74 16.68 -5.54 -19.73
CA TYR A 74 16.46 -6.97 -19.94
C TYR A 74 16.58 -7.70 -18.60
N VAL A 75 15.61 -8.55 -18.29
CA VAL A 75 15.59 -9.38 -17.08
C VAL A 75 15.41 -10.83 -17.52
N GLU A 76 16.42 -11.66 -17.23
CA GLU A 76 16.42 -13.07 -17.60
C GLU A 76 15.23 -13.80 -16.99
N GLY A 77 14.49 -14.53 -17.83
CA GLY A 77 13.29 -15.27 -17.42
C GLY A 77 12.04 -14.42 -17.23
N VAL A 78 12.09 -13.10 -17.44
CA VAL A 78 10.95 -12.19 -17.31
C VAL A 78 10.59 -11.54 -18.64
N GLY A 79 11.55 -10.93 -19.33
CA GLY A 79 11.27 -10.28 -20.61
C GLY A 79 12.37 -9.31 -21.06
N TYR A 80 12.12 -8.67 -22.21
CA TYR A 80 13.05 -7.71 -22.81
C TYR A 80 12.77 -6.27 -22.38
N LYS A 81 13.78 -5.40 -22.55
CA LYS A 81 13.65 -3.97 -22.30
C LYS A 81 12.50 -3.36 -23.14
N GLY A 82 11.58 -2.67 -22.46
CA GLY A 82 10.42 -2.01 -23.04
C GLY A 82 9.17 -2.87 -23.14
N GLU A 83 9.25 -4.15 -22.76
CA GLU A 83 8.12 -5.08 -22.77
C GLU A 83 7.20 -4.86 -21.55
N ILE A 84 5.89 -5.02 -21.74
CA ILE A 84 4.89 -5.03 -20.67
C ILE A 84 4.73 -6.47 -20.20
N VAL A 85 5.03 -6.74 -18.94
CA VAL A 85 4.92 -8.07 -18.34
C VAL A 85 3.94 -8.06 -17.17
N ASN A 86 3.11 -9.09 -17.09
CA ASN A 86 2.17 -9.30 -16.00
C ASN A 86 2.81 -10.23 -14.95
N ILE A 87 3.20 -9.67 -13.81
CA ILE A 87 3.95 -10.41 -12.78
C ILE A 87 3.29 -10.32 -11.40
N PRO A 88 3.55 -11.30 -10.50
CA PRO A 88 3.14 -11.19 -9.12
C PRO A 88 3.72 -9.94 -8.46
N ARG A 89 2.90 -9.26 -7.64
CA ARG A 89 3.28 -8.04 -6.93
C ARG A 89 4.55 -8.19 -6.09
N GLU A 90 4.69 -9.33 -5.41
CA GLU A 90 5.87 -9.66 -4.58
C GLU A 90 7.15 -9.65 -5.40
N MET A 91 7.10 -10.04 -6.67
CA MET A 91 8.25 -10.03 -7.57
C MET A 91 8.62 -8.61 -8.02
N ALA A 92 7.61 -7.74 -8.21
CA ALA A 92 7.83 -6.39 -8.72
C ALA A 92 8.38 -5.40 -7.68
N TYR A 93 8.05 -5.59 -6.40
CA TYR A 93 8.41 -4.67 -5.31
C TYR A 93 9.55 -5.17 -4.41
N ARG A 94 10.12 -6.35 -4.71
CA ARG A 94 11.26 -6.90 -3.96
C ARG A 94 12.56 -6.18 -4.29
#